data_AF-E8R7F3-F1
#
_entry.id   AF-E8R7F3-F1
#
_cell.length_a   1.000
_cell.length_b   1.000
_cell.length_c   1.000
_cell.angle_alpha   90.00
_cell.angle_beta   90.00
_cell.angle_gamma   90.00
#
_symmetry.space_group_name_H-M   'P 1'
#
loop_
_entity.id
_entity.type
_entity.pdbx_description
1 polymer ?
#
loop_
_entity_poly.entity_id
_entity_poly.type
_entity_poly.pdbx_seq_one_letter_code
_entity_poly.pdbx_strand_id
1 'polypeptide(L)'
;MPGTYRIDDFRKKYPHLAREILDGEGGQSIELTVDMGYSDPWSGYVPTVIDYIRRCKSVSEALEVIDYLVKHEELSTRDAEELRTLLREKGLEFFGGRKQDDYYYKEARRYWEKAFENT
;
A
#
# COMPACT_ATOMS: atom_id res chain seq x y z
N MET A 1 -15.14 -5.67 2.34
CA MET A 1 -16.06 -5.46 3.50
C MET A 1 -15.20 -5.43 4.75
N PRO A 2 -15.09 -4.29 5.46
CA PRO A 2 -14.46 -4.29 6.77
C PRO A 2 -15.36 -5.11 7.70
N GLY A 3 -14.84 -6.24 8.20
CA GLY A 3 -15.60 -7.13 9.07
C GLY A 3 -15.97 -6.40 10.36
N THR A 4 -17.27 -6.38 10.68
CA THR A 4 -17.77 -5.89 11.96
C THR A 4 -17.39 -6.90 13.05
N TYR A 5 -16.25 -6.68 13.71
CA TYR A 5 -15.84 -7.49 14.85
C TYR A 5 -16.64 -7.08 16.08
N ARG A 6 -17.36 -8.02 16.69
CA ARG A 6 -18.12 -7.77 17.92
C ARG A 6 -17.24 -8.01 19.13
N ILE A 7 -17.39 -7.19 20.17
CA ILE A 7 -16.67 -7.34 21.45
C ILE A 7 -16.87 -8.73 22.04
N ASP A 8 -18.04 -9.34 21.81
CA ASP A 8 -18.35 -10.70 22.24
C ASP A 8 -17.42 -11.76 21.62
N ASP A 9 -17.07 -11.60 20.35
CA ASP A 9 -16.15 -12.50 19.65
C ASP A 9 -14.72 -12.38 20.21
N PHE A 10 -14.32 -11.16 20.59
CA PHE A 10 -13.04 -10.90 21.25
C PHE A 10 -13.00 -11.53 22.64
N ARG A 11 -14.06 -11.36 23.46
CA ARG A 11 -14.19 -12.01 24.78
C ARG A 11 -14.12 -13.53 24.68
N LYS A 12 -14.71 -14.13 23.64
CA LYS A 12 -14.70 -15.58 23.42
C LYS A 12 -13.33 -16.10 22.97
N LYS A 13 -12.65 -15.39 22.06
CA LYS A 13 -11.34 -15.80 21.51
C LYS A 13 -10.20 -15.54 22.49
N TYR A 14 -10.26 -14.47 23.27
CA TYR A 14 -9.18 -14.02 24.15
C TYR A 14 -9.69 -13.69 25.57
N PRO A 15 -10.17 -14.68 26.34
CA PRO A 15 -10.91 -14.45 27.59
C PRO A 15 -10.08 -13.89 28.74
N HIS A 16 -8.76 -14.11 28.74
CA HIS A 16 -7.86 -13.55 29.75
C HIS A 16 -7.47 -12.12 29.40
N LEU A 17 -7.08 -11.88 28.14
CA LEU A 17 -6.77 -10.55 27.64
C LEU A 17 -7.97 -9.60 27.73
N ALA A 18 -9.19 -10.10 27.45
CA ALA A 18 -10.41 -9.33 27.61
C ALA A 18 -10.66 -8.91 29.07
N ARG A 19 -10.32 -9.77 30.04
CA ARG A 19 -10.44 -9.44 31.47
C ARG A 19 -9.43 -8.38 31.91
N GLU A 20 -8.20 -8.48 31.42
CA GLU A 20 -7.16 -7.48 31.70
C GLU A 20 -7.52 -6.12 31.11
N ILE A 21 -7.98 -6.11 29.85
CA ILE A 21 -8.19 -4.88 29.07
C ILE A 21 -9.56 -4.24 29.32
N LEU A 22 -10.65 -5.02 29.27
CA LEU A 22 -12.02 -4.50 29.37
C LEU A 22 -12.50 -4.41 30.83
N ASP A 23 -12.08 -5.37 31.65
CA ASP A 23 -12.57 -5.51 33.02
C ASP A 23 -11.53 -4.97 34.05
N GLY A 24 -10.33 -4.59 33.60
CA GLY A 24 -9.31 -3.90 34.41
C GLY A 24 -8.60 -4.79 35.44
N GLU A 25 -8.71 -6.11 35.32
CA GLU A 25 -8.04 -7.06 36.21
C GLU A 25 -6.52 -7.04 35.96
N GLY A 26 -5.75 -6.38 36.84
CA GLY A 26 -4.29 -6.28 36.70
C GLY A 26 -3.68 -4.92 37.06
N GLY A 27 -4.51 -3.89 37.33
CA GLY A 27 -4.08 -2.62 37.93
C GLY A 27 -3.44 -1.62 36.96
N GLN A 28 -3.26 -1.96 35.69
CA GLN A 28 -2.91 -1.01 34.63
C GLN A 28 -4.13 -0.82 33.73
N SER A 29 -4.87 0.27 33.92
CA SER A 29 -5.88 0.71 32.96
C SER A 29 -5.17 1.09 31.66
N ILE A 30 -5.31 0.25 30.64
CA ILE A 30 -4.79 0.56 29.30
C ILE A 30 -5.80 1.50 28.64
N GLU A 31 -5.40 2.73 28.40
CA GLU A 31 -6.18 3.66 27.59
C GLU A 31 -6.08 3.20 26.12
N LEU A 32 -7.11 2.50 25.66
CA LEU A 32 -7.19 2.04 24.28
C LEU A 32 -7.68 3.18 23.39
N THR A 33 -6.75 3.91 22.79
CA THR A 33 -7.05 4.77 21.66
C THR A 33 -7.16 3.89 20.41
N VAL A 34 -8.37 3.45 20.08
CA VAL A 34 -8.63 2.87 18.76
C VAL A 34 -8.68 4.06 17.80
N ASP A 35 -7.57 4.31 17.13
CA ASP A 35 -7.51 5.31 16.08
C ASP A 35 -8.35 4.83 14.89
N MET A 36 -9.65 5.09 14.95
CA MET A 36 -10.63 4.81 13.89
C MET A 36 -10.36 5.66 12.63
N GLY A 37 -9.36 6.54 12.67
CA GLY A 37 -9.25 7.71 11.80
C GLY A 37 -8.38 7.58 10.56
N TYR A 38 -7.76 6.43 10.30
CA TYR A 38 -6.86 6.30 9.15
C TYR A 38 -7.20 5.08 8.29
N SER A 39 -8.28 5.17 7.50
CA SER A 39 -8.49 4.29 6.34
C SER A 39 -7.34 4.46 5.35
N ASP A 40 -6.29 3.64 5.46
CA ASP A 40 -5.13 3.68 4.55
C ASP A 40 -5.62 3.82 3.09
N PRO A 41 -5.30 4.95 2.41
CA PRO A 41 -5.78 5.19 1.05
C PRO A 41 -5.24 4.14 0.06
N TRP A 42 -4.21 3.38 0.45
CA TRP A 42 -3.62 2.31 -0.33
C TRP A 42 -4.08 0.92 0.10
N SER A 43 -5.07 0.81 1.00
CA SER A 43 -5.58 -0.49 1.45
C SER A 43 -6.11 -1.31 0.27
N GLY A 44 -5.49 -2.47 0.03
CA GLY A 44 -5.82 -3.36 -1.09
C GLY A 44 -5.29 -2.91 -2.46
N TYR A 45 -4.50 -1.82 -2.53
CA TYR A 45 -3.88 -1.37 -3.77
C TYR A 45 -2.67 -2.24 -4.14
N VAL A 46 -2.67 -2.73 -5.38
CA VAL A 46 -1.55 -3.47 -5.97
C VAL A 46 -0.88 -2.58 -7.01
N PRO A 47 0.44 -2.32 -6.91
CA PRO A 47 1.16 -1.55 -7.91
C PRO A 47 1.04 -2.17 -9.30
N THR A 48 0.84 -1.32 -10.31
CA THR A 48 0.80 -1.71 -11.71
C THR A 48 2.21 -1.82 -12.31
N VAL A 49 2.30 -2.40 -13.51
CA VAL A 49 3.55 -2.43 -14.31
C VAL A 49 4.17 -1.03 -14.45
N ILE A 50 3.35 -0.01 -14.67
CA ILE A 50 3.81 1.38 -14.80
C ILE A 50 4.37 1.89 -13.46
N ASP A 51 3.82 1.47 -12.34
CA ASP A 51 4.33 1.86 -11.02
C ASP A 51 5.70 1.26 -10.73
N TYR A 52 5.95 0.03 -11.18
CA TYR A 52 7.27 -0.59 -11.11
C TYR A 52 8.27 0.12 -12.04
N ILE A 53 7.89 0.42 -13.28
CA ILE A 53 8.74 1.18 -14.22
C ILE A 53 9.10 2.56 -13.64
N ARG A 54 8.14 3.28 -13.06
CA ARG A 54 8.37 4.60 -12.46
C ARG A 54 9.26 4.58 -11.21
N ARG A 55 9.59 3.42 -10.64
CA ARG A 55 10.57 3.31 -9.54
C ARG A 55 12.01 3.20 -10.04
N CYS A 56 12.19 2.75 -11.28
CA CYS A 56 13.48 2.51 -11.89
C CYS A 56 14.29 3.82 -12.00
N LYS A 57 15.62 3.69 -11.90
CA LYS A 57 16.61 4.77 -12.04
C LYS A 57 17.16 4.85 -13.46
N SER A 58 17.03 3.79 -14.25
CA SER A 58 17.49 3.74 -15.63
C SER A 58 16.52 2.94 -16.52
N VAL A 59 16.64 3.16 -17.84
CA VAL A 59 15.90 2.36 -18.84
C VAL A 59 16.29 0.88 -18.75
N SER A 60 17.56 0.57 -18.47
CA SER A 60 18.01 -0.83 -18.33
C SER A 60 17.30 -1.55 -17.19
N GLU A 61 17.16 -0.91 -16.03
CA GLU A 61 16.44 -1.46 -14.88
C GLU A 61 14.95 -1.69 -15.22
N ALA A 62 14.32 -0.76 -15.94
CA ALA A 62 12.94 -0.93 -16.37
C ALA A 62 12.74 -2.09 -17.36
N LEU A 63 13.73 -2.35 -18.24
CA LEU A 63 13.70 -3.50 -19.14
C LEU A 63 13.81 -4.82 -18.35
N GLU A 64 14.67 -4.89 -17.33
CA GLU A 64 14.77 -6.07 -16.44
C GLU A 64 13.46 -6.33 -15.67
N VAL A 65 12.80 -5.27 -15.21
CA VAL A 65 11.47 -5.37 -14.59
C VAL A 65 10.44 -5.94 -15.56
N ILE A 66 10.41 -5.46 -16.80
CA ILE A 66 9.50 -5.99 -17.84
C ILE A 66 9.78 -7.48 -18.08
N ASP A 67 11.06 -7.87 -18.20
CA ASP A 67 11.45 -9.26 -18.42
C ASP A 67 11.02 -10.17 -17.26
N TYR A 68 11.17 -9.69 -16.03
CA TYR A 68 10.70 -10.38 -14.84
C TYR A 68 9.18 -10.59 -14.88
N LEU A 69 8.40 -9.55 -15.20
CA LEU A 69 6.93 -9.62 -15.22
C LEU A 69 6.42 -10.56 -16.32
N VAL A 70 7.05 -10.55 -17.51
CA VAL A 70 6.71 -11.50 -18.59
C VAL A 70 7.01 -12.94 -18.16
N LYS A 71 8.17 -13.17 -17.53
CA LYS A 71 8.56 -14.51 -17.05
C LYS A 71 7.59 -15.10 -16.03
N HIS A 72 6.93 -14.26 -15.24
CA HIS A 72 5.95 -14.67 -14.23
C HIS A 72 4.50 -14.59 -14.73
N GLU A 73 4.28 -14.37 -16.04
CA GLU A 73 2.96 -14.25 -16.66
C GLU A 73 2.11 -13.09 -16.09
N GLU A 74 2.77 -12.09 -15.48
CA GLU A 74 2.15 -10.86 -14.95
C GLU A 74 2.02 -9.76 -16.02
N LEU A 75 2.72 -9.93 -17.15
CA LEU A 75 2.68 -9.03 -18.30
C LEU A 75 2.73 -9.84 -19.60
N SER A 76 1.84 -9.54 -20.55
CA SER A 76 1.85 -10.23 -21.84
C SER A 76 3.07 -9.83 -22.68
N THR A 77 3.58 -10.74 -23.51
CA THR A 77 4.71 -10.45 -24.40
C THR A 77 4.42 -9.30 -25.36
N ARG A 78 3.18 -9.17 -25.83
CA ARG A 78 2.78 -8.07 -26.72
C ARG A 78 2.87 -6.73 -26.02
N ASP A 79 2.28 -6.62 -24.83
CA ASP A 79 2.28 -5.35 -24.09
C ASP A 79 3.70 -5.02 -23.59
N ALA A 80 4.53 -6.03 -23.30
CA ALA A 80 5.94 -5.85 -22.99
C ALA A 80 6.73 -5.22 -24.15
N GLU A 81 6.52 -5.65 -25.41
CA GLU A 81 7.18 -5.05 -26.57
C GLU A 81 6.80 -3.59 -26.79
N GLU A 82 5.55 -3.23 -26.55
CA GLU A 82 5.09 -1.83 -26.59
C GLU A 82 5.81 -0.99 -25.52
N LEU A 83 5.89 -1.50 -24.28
CA LEU A 83 6.59 -0.83 -23.19
C LEU A 83 8.11 -0.68 -23.46
N ARG A 84 8.75 -1.72 -24.01
CA ARG A 84 10.17 -1.68 -24.41
C ARG A 84 10.41 -0.60 -25.47
N THR A 85 9.52 -0.48 -26.45
CA THR A 85 9.61 0.54 -27.50
C THR A 85 9.49 1.94 -26.90
N LEU A 86 8.48 2.17 -26.06
CA LEU A 86 8.27 3.45 -25.37
C LEU A 86 9.47 3.84 -24.48
N LEU A 87 10.04 2.87 -23.74
CA LEU A 87 11.22 3.09 -22.91
C LEU A 87 12.45 3.50 -23.73
N ARG A 88 12.65 2.89 -24.90
CA ARG A 88 13.80 3.19 -25.78
C ARG A 88 13.65 4.54 -26.48
N GLU A 89 12.44 4.88 -26.91
CA GLU A 89 12.18 6.10 -27.67
C GLU A 89 12.00 7.34 -26.78
N LYS A 90 11.30 7.18 -25.66
CA LYS A 90 10.84 8.31 -24.83
C LYS A 90 11.42 8.32 -23.42
N GLY A 91 12.09 7.25 -23.02
CA GLY A 91 12.70 7.13 -21.69
C GLY A 91 11.69 6.94 -20.55
N LEU A 92 12.20 6.96 -19.31
CA LEU A 92 11.40 6.73 -18.10
C LEU A 92 10.35 7.82 -17.86
N GLU A 93 10.69 9.09 -18.15
CA GLU A 93 9.82 10.24 -17.85
C GLU A 93 8.51 10.22 -18.64
N PHE A 94 8.44 9.48 -19.75
CA PHE A 94 7.20 9.24 -20.49
C PHE A 94 6.11 8.61 -19.62
N PHE A 95 6.51 7.76 -18.68
CA PHE A 95 5.62 7.08 -17.75
C PHE A 95 5.23 7.96 -16.55
N GLY A 96 5.75 9.19 -16.49
CA GLY A 96 5.56 10.15 -15.42
C GLY A 96 6.73 10.17 -14.43
N GLY A 97 6.75 11.21 -13.60
CA GLY A 97 7.88 11.45 -12.69
C GLY A 97 8.18 10.28 -11.75
N ARG A 98 9.46 10.07 -11.47
CA ARG A 98 9.97 8.95 -10.68
C ARG A 98 9.31 8.85 -9.30
N LYS A 99 8.76 7.67 -8.98
CA LYS A 99 8.28 7.31 -7.64
C LYS A 99 9.48 7.03 -6.74
N GLN A 100 9.89 8.04 -5.99
CA GLN A 100 10.99 7.94 -5.01
C GLN A 100 10.67 6.95 -3.88
N ASP A 101 11.68 6.64 -3.09
CA ASP A 101 11.50 5.88 -1.87
C ASP A 101 10.44 6.56 -0.97
N ASP A 102 9.63 5.73 -0.31
CA ASP A 102 8.46 6.13 0.48
C ASP A 102 7.35 6.85 -0.29
N TYR A 103 7.28 6.74 -1.62
CA TYR A 103 6.26 7.43 -2.43
C TYR A 103 4.84 7.24 -1.89
N TYR A 104 4.40 5.99 -1.67
CA TYR A 104 3.05 5.70 -1.19
C TYR A 104 2.81 6.26 0.21
N TYR A 105 3.81 6.21 1.09
CA TYR A 105 3.72 6.77 2.43
C TYR A 105 3.58 8.30 2.40
N LYS A 106 4.35 8.98 1.53
CA LYS A 106 4.24 10.44 1.33
C LYS A 106 2.88 10.83 0.76
N GLU A 107 2.36 10.07 -0.20
CA GLU A 107 1.03 10.34 -0.76
C GLU A 107 -0.09 10.05 0.25
N ALA A 108 0.04 9.00 1.07
CA ALA A 108 -0.90 8.75 2.16
C ALA A 108 -0.89 9.90 3.17
N ARG A 109 0.29 10.39 3.56
CA ARG A 109 0.40 11.55 4.45
C ARG A 109 -0.29 12.78 3.86
N ARG A 110 -0.07 13.09 2.58
CA ARG A 110 -0.75 14.20 1.88
C ARG A 110 -2.26 14.04 1.84
N TYR A 111 -2.75 12.82 1.65
CA TYR A 111 -4.18 12.51 1.69
C TYR A 111 -4.76 12.86 3.06
N TRP A 112 -4.09 12.44 4.14
CA TRP A 112 -4.50 12.75 5.50
C TRP A 112 -4.45 14.24 5.81
N GLU A 113 -3.33 14.92 5.51
CA GLU A 113 -3.19 16.38 5.70
C GLU A 113 -4.38 17.13 5.09
N LYS A 114 -4.76 16.80 3.85
CA LYS A 114 -5.93 17.40 3.18
C LYS A 114 -7.25 17.03 3.83
N ALA A 115 -7.42 15.80 4.30
CA ALA A 115 -8.65 15.38 4.98
C ALA A 115 -8.87 16.16 6.28
N PHE A 116 -7.79 16.44 7.03
CA PHE A 116 -7.84 17.22 8.27
C PHE A 116 -7.94 18.73 8.06
N GLU A 117 -7.38 19.29 6.98
CA GLU A 117 -7.55 20.73 6.65
C GLU A 117 -8.98 21.09 6.22
N ASN A 118 -9.74 20.12 5.70
CA ASN A 118 -11.10 20.32 5.20
C ASN A 118 -12.21 19.94 6.23
N THR A 119 -11.84 19.64 7.48
CA THR A 119 -12.76 19.33 8.58
C THR A 119 -12.75 20.45 9.61
#